data_AF-F9ZES3-F1
#
_entry.id   AF-F9ZES3-F1
#
_cell.length_a   1.000
_cell.length_b   1.000
_cell.length_c   1.000
_cell.angle_alpha   90.00
_cell.angle_beta   90.00
_cell.angle_gamma   90.00
#
_symmetry.space_group_name_H-M   'P 1'
#
loop_
_entity.id
_entity.type
_entity.pdbx_description
1 polymer ?
#
loop_
_entity_poly.entity_id
_entity_poly.type
_entity_poly.pdbx_seq_one_letter_code
_entity_poly.pdbx_strand_id
1 'polypeptide(L)'
;MDLKKFSQVMIISVWGLIAFSVQAQSSGVVAKVNGVAIPQSRLELMVKANVAQGQQDGPEMRKALRENLIAEEILAQEATKKRLDQDPEVIAQLEIARQAVLVRAFQADYIKHNQVSDDTLRKEYDVLRVQMGDKEYKARHILVENENEARDIIASLKKGGNFAKIAEEKSIDDGSKENGGELNWSPPAAYVRPFSEALVKLSKGGMTEQPVQTSFGWHVIQLMDIRPMEVPPFEEVKQNIQQRVLQREFATVVQDLRSKAKVE
;
A
#
# COMPACT_ATOMS: atom_id res chain seq x y z
N MET A 1 37.21 -72.69 26.23
CA MET A 1 36.96 -72.85 24.78
C MET A 1 35.45 -72.89 24.59
N ASP A 2 34.81 -71.74 24.53
CA ASP A 2 34.62 -70.88 23.35
C ASP A 2 33.56 -71.36 22.36
N LEU A 3 32.59 -70.45 22.20
CA LEU A 3 31.84 -70.06 21.00
C LEU A 3 30.90 -71.06 20.31
N LYS A 4 29.61 -70.68 20.26
CA LYS A 4 28.92 -70.11 19.07
C LYS A 4 27.44 -69.86 19.44
N LYS A 5 27.02 -68.62 19.72
CA LYS A 5 26.37 -67.65 18.82
C LYS A 5 25.13 -68.19 18.08
N PHE A 6 23.94 -67.74 18.47
CA PHE A 6 22.91 -67.16 17.58
C PHE A 6 21.89 -66.40 18.46
N SER A 7 21.96 -65.07 18.46
CA SER A 7 20.96 -64.19 19.09
C SER A 7 20.04 -63.67 17.99
N GLN A 8 18.74 -63.95 18.13
CA GLN A 8 17.68 -63.41 17.29
C GLN A 8 17.44 -61.94 17.69
N VAL A 9 17.68 -61.02 16.76
CA VAL A 9 17.27 -59.62 16.91
C VAL A 9 15.81 -59.51 16.49
N MET A 10 14.92 -59.35 17.46
CA MET A 10 13.54 -58.95 17.26
C MET A 10 13.52 -57.44 16.97
N ILE A 11 13.27 -57.04 15.73
CA ILE A 11 12.98 -55.65 15.38
C ILE A 11 11.49 -55.43 15.68
N ILE A 12 11.20 -54.86 16.85
CA ILE A 12 9.87 -54.31 17.15
C ILE A 12 9.79 -52.95 16.46
N SER A 13 9.22 -52.91 15.26
CA SER A 13 8.83 -51.68 14.59
C SER A 13 7.62 -51.07 15.30
N VAL A 14 7.89 -50.19 16.27
CA VAL A 14 6.91 -49.32 16.90
C VAL A 14 6.45 -48.30 15.86
N TRP A 15 5.24 -48.50 15.32
CA TRP A 15 4.53 -47.47 14.58
C TRP A 15 4.12 -46.38 15.58
N GLY A 16 4.97 -45.37 15.71
CA GLY A 16 4.64 -44.14 16.43
C GLY A 16 3.49 -43.45 15.71
N LEU A 17 2.32 -43.47 16.34
CA LEU A 17 1.24 -42.52 16.08
C LEU A 17 1.80 -41.12 16.32
N ILE A 18 2.22 -40.43 15.26
CA ILE A 18 2.39 -38.98 15.28
C ILE A 18 0.97 -38.43 15.38
N ALA A 19 0.48 -38.30 16.61
CA ALA A 19 -0.62 -37.42 16.90
C ALA A 19 -0.14 -36.01 16.51
N PHE A 20 -0.59 -35.54 15.35
CA PHE A 20 -0.64 -34.11 15.10
C PHE A 20 -1.54 -33.53 16.19
N SER A 21 -0.91 -33.02 17.23
CA SER A 21 -1.53 -32.11 18.17
C SER A 21 -2.00 -30.91 17.35
N VAL A 22 -3.24 -30.95 16.87
CA VAL A 22 -3.98 -29.75 16.54
C VAL A 22 -3.97 -28.94 17.82
N GLN A 23 -3.07 -27.96 17.89
CA GLN A 23 -2.92 -27.08 19.02
C GLN A 23 -4.27 -26.39 19.22
N ALA A 24 -5.01 -26.88 20.21
CA ALA A 24 -6.29 -26.32 20.60
C ALA A 24 -6.09 -24.83 20.84
N GLN A 25 -6.85 -24.04 20.09
CA GLN A 25 -6.77 -22.59 20.04
C GLN A 25 -7.17 -22.02 21.41
N SER A 26 -6.16 -21.69 22.22
CA SER A 26 -6.17 -20.84 23.42
C SER A 26 -7.48 -20.75 24.22
N SER A 27 -7.91 -21.84 24.87
CA SER A 27 -9.02 -21.83 25.85
C SER A 27 -8.60 -21.32 27.24
N GLY A 28 -7.60 -20.43 27.31
CA GLY A 28 -6.98 -19.96 28.56
C GLY A 28 -7.57 -18.64 29.08
N VAL A 29 -7.30 -18.35 30.37
CA VAL A 29 -7.59 -17.07 31.02
C VAL A 29 -6.26 -16.40 31.35
N VAL A 30 -6.09 -15.14 30.94
CA VAL A 30 -4.88 -14.36 31.26
C VAL A 30 -4.88 -13.97 32.73
N ALA A 31 -5.97 -13.38 33.19
CA ALA A 31 -6.16 -12.92 34.56
C ALA A 31 -7.65 -12.86 34.90
N LYS A 32 -7.97 -12.66 36.18
CA LYS A 32 -9.33 -12.37 36.64
C LYS A 32 -9.34 -11.07 37.43
N VAL A 33 -10.31 -10.20 37.17
CA VAL A 33 -10.53 -8.94 37.89
C VAL A 33 -11.92 -8.99 38.52
N ASN A 34 -12.00 -9.00 39.84
CA ASN A 34 -13.26 -9.13 40.60
C ASN A 34 -14.12 -10.32 40.13
N GLY A 35 -13.47 -11.43 39.78
CA GLY A 35 -14.13 -12.65 39.30
C GLY A 35 -14.39 -12.71 37.80
N VAL A 36 -14.31 -11.60 37.07
CA VAL A 36 -14.45 -11.54 35.61
C VAL A 36 -13.16 -12.01 34.94
N ALA A 37 -13.26 -13.00 34.05
CA ALA A 37 -12.12 -13.57 33.37
C ALA A 37 -11.74 -12.76 32.12
N ILE A 38 -10.45 -12.45 31.99
CA ILE A 38 -9.87 -11.85 30.77
C ILE A 38 -9.39 -13.00 29.87
N PRO A 39 -9.98 -13.21 28.69
CA PRO A 39 -9.64 -14.34 27.83
C PRO A 39 -8.22 -14.26 27.26
N GLN A 40 -7.55 -15.40 27.12
CA GLN A 40 -6.24 -15.50 26.44
C GLN A 40 -6.29 -14.94 25.02
N SER A 41 -7.39 -15.16 24.31
CA SER A 41 -7.60 -14.64 22.95
C SER A 41 -7.49 -13.12 22.86
N ARG A 42 -7.86 -12.37 23.91
CA ARG A 42 -7.72 -10.90 23.92
C ARG A 42 -6.25 -10.49 23.97
N LEU A 43 -5.45 -11.16 24.79
CA LEU A 43 -4.00 -10.95 24.83
C LEU A 43 -3.35 -11.30 23.50
N GLU A 44 -3.67 -12.47 22.92
CA GLU A 44 -3.08 -12.86 21.62
C GLU A 44 -3.45 -11.89 20.50
N LEU A 45 -4.64 -11.29 20.52
CA LEU A 45 -5.04 -10.27 19.55
C LEU A 45 -4.17 -9.01 19.68
N MET A 46 -3.86 -8.56 20.91
CA MET A 46 -2.96 -7.43 21.15
C MET A 46 -1.51 -7.75 20.79
N VAL A 47 -1.02 -8.95 21.12
CA VAL A 47 0.31 -9.41 20.73
C VAL A 47 0.44 -9.38 19.21
N LYS A 48 -0.52 -9.95 18.49
CA LYS A 48 -0.54 -9.94 17.02
C LYS A 48 -0.50 -8.51 16.45
N ALA A 49 -1.26 -7.58 17.03
CA ALA A 49 -1.28 -6.19 16.58
C ALA A 49 0.07 -5.48 16.80
N ASN A 50 0.74 -5.71 17.93
CA ASN A 50 2.04 -5.13 18.23
C ASN A 50 3.15 -5.72 17.37
N VAL A 51 3.14 -7.04 17.14
CA VAL A 51 4.08 -7.71 16.23
C VAL A 51 3.93 -7.18 14.80
N ALA A 52 2.70 -6.93 14.34
CA ALA A 52 2.46 -6.34 13.03
C ALA A 52 3.03 -4.91 12.89
N GLN A 53 3.28 -4.21 14.00
CA GLN A 53 3.94 -2.90 14.03
C GLN A 53 5.47 -3.01 14.19
N GLY A 54 6.02 -4.22 14.11
CA GLY A 54 7.47 -4.48 14.19
C GLY A 54 8.01 -4.71 15.61
N GLN A 55 7.14 -4.80 16.63
CA GLN A 55 7.57 -5.16 17.97
C GLN A 55 7.88 -6.67 18.06
N GLN A 56 8.84 -7.04 18.92
CA GLN A 56 9.17 -8.45 19.12
C GLN A 56 8.19 -9.11 20.09
N ASP A 57 7.74 -10.33 19.74
CA ASP A 57 7.02 -11.16 20.69
C ASP A 57 7.98 -11.69 21.75
N GLY A 58 7.88 -11.14 22.97
CA GLY A 58 8.73 -11.50 24.08
C GLY A 58 8.02 -11.46 25.43
N PRO A 59 8.61 -12.09 26.47
CA PRO A 59 8.01 -12.18 27.79
C PRO A 59 7.67 -10.82 28.41
N GLU A 60 8.51 -9.82 28.19
CA GLU A 60 8.31 -8.47 28.72
C GLU A 60 7.11 -7.77 28.07
N MET A 61 7.00 -7.82 26.74
CA MET A 61 5.84 -7.29 26.01
C MET A 61 4.55 -7.98 26.44
N ARG A 62 4.55 -9.32 26.49
CA ARG A 62 3.37 -10.09 26.93
C ARG A 62 2.95 -9.75 28.37
N LYS A 63 3.92 -9.55 29.27
CA LYS A 63 3.66 -9.10 30.64
C LYS A 63 3.04 -7.70 30.66
N ALA A 64 3.60 -6.75 29.92
CA ALA A 64 3.07 -5.38 29.84
C ALA A 64 1.62 -5.36 29.28
N LEU A 65 1.36 -6.10 28.20
CA LEU A 65 0.01 -6.21 27.62
C LEU A 65 -0.98 -6.86 28.60
N ARG A 66 -0.54 -7.86 29.37
CA ARG A 66 -1.34 -8.46 30.44
C ARG A 66 -1.72 -7.42 31.51
N GLU A 67 -0.75 -6.63 32.00
CA GLU A 67 -1.02 -5.60 33.01
C GLU A 67 -1.96 -4.52 32.48
N ASN A 68 -1.79 -4.11 31.21
CA ASN A 68 -2.70 -3.17 30.55
C ASN A 68 -4.13 -3.72 30.50
N LEU A 69 -4.31 -5.00 30.13
CA LEU A 69 -5.62 -5.63 30.09
C LEU A 69 -6.29 -5.69 31.48
N ILE A 70 -5.52 -5.93 32.53
CA ILE A 70 -6.02 -5.91 33.91
C ILE A 70 -6.48 -4.49 34.28
N ALA A 71 -5.67 -3.48 33.97
CA ALA A 71 -6.01 -2.08 34.24
C ALA A 71 -7.27 -1.63 33.46
N GLU A 72 -7.36 -1.96 32.17
CA GLU A 72 -8.53 -1.69 31.33
C GLU A 72 -9.79 -2.35 31.88
N GLU A 73 -9.71 -3.61 32.32
CA GLU A 73 -10.84 -4.32 32.91
C GLU A 73 -11.30 -3.67 34.22
N ILE A 74 -10.39 -3.22 35.09
CA ILE A 74 -10.73 -2.47 36.32
C ILE A 74 -11.51 -1.20 35.95
N LEU A 75 -11.03 -0.43 34.97
CA LEU A 75 -11.67 0.81 34.52
C LEU A 75 -13.04 0.53 33.87
N ALA A 76 -13.15 -0.52 33.05
CA ALA A 76 -14.41 -0.93 32.42
C ALA A 76 -15.48 -1.31 33.46
N GLN A 77 -15.09 -1.99 34.53
CA GLN A 77 -16.01 -2.32 35.63
C GLN A 77 -16.48 -1.06 36.36
N GLU A 78 -15.60 -0.09 36.63
CA GLU A 78 -16.01 1.18 37.23
C GLU A 78 -16.93 2.01 36.30
N ALA A 79 -16.67 2.01 34.99
CA ALA A 79 -17.54 2.63 34.00
C ALA A 79 -18.95 1.99 34.01
N THR A 80 -19.01 0.66 34.09
CA THR A 80 -20.28 -0.10 34.18
C THR A 80 -21.04 0.20 35.47
N LYS A 81 -20.35 0.29 36.62
CA LYS A 81 -20.96 0.70 37.90
C LYS A 81 -21.59 2.10 37.82
N LYS A 82 -20.97 3.00 37.06
CA LYS A 82 -21.47 4.34 36.77
C LYS A 82 -22.53 4.38 35.66
N ARG A 83 -22.90 3.22 35.10
CA ARG A 83 -23.87 3.06 33.99
C ARG A 83 -23.48 3.83 32.72
N LEU A 84 -22.18 4.04 32.50
CA LEU A 84 -21.71 4.70 31.27
C LEU A 84 -21.93 3.82 30.03
N ASP A 85 -22.03 2.51 30.20
CA ASP A 85 -22.43 1.56 29.15
C ASP A 85 -23.92 1.69 28.74
N GLN A 86 -24.72 2.42 29.52
CA GLN A 86 -26.12 2.74 29.21
C GLN A 86 -26.29 4.15 28.64
N ASP A 87 -25.20 4.93 28.57
CA ASP A 87 -25.22 6.25 27.96
C ASP A 87 -25.47 6.12 26.44
N PRO A 88 -26.41 6.88 25.86
CA PRO A 88 -26.74 6.77 24.44
C PRO A 88 -25.57 7.02 23.49
N GLU A 89 -24.65 7.93 23.86
CA GLU A 89 -23.47 8.23 23.04
C GLU A 89 -22.49 7.05 23.09
N VAL A 90 -22.25 6.48 24.27
CA VAL A 90 -21.40 5.29 24.42
C VAL A 90 -21.97 4.10 23.67
N ILE A 91 -23.28 3.85 23.75
CA ILE A 91 -23.96 2.78 22.98
C ILE A 91 -23.77 3.01 21.48
N ALA A 92 -23.96 4.23 20.98
CA ALA A 92 -23.78 4.54 19.57
C ALA A 92 -22.33 4.31 19.12
N GLN A 93 -21.33 4.71 19.93
CA GLN A 93 -19.92 4.46 19.65
C GLN A 93 -19.61 2.96 19.59
N LEU A 94 -20.18 2.16 20.51
CA LEU A 94 -20.01 0.70 20.50
C LEU A 94 -20.61 0.05 19.25
N GLU A 95 -21.79 0.49 18.80
CA GLU A 95 -22.42 -0.03 17.59
C GLU A 95 -21.65 0.37 16.32
N ILE A 96 -21.14 1.60 16.24
CA ILE A 96 -20.24 2.02 15.15
C ILE A 96 -18.98 1.16 15.13
N ALA A 97 -18.35 0.95 16.29
CA ALA A 97 -17.16 0.12 16.41
C ALA A 97 -17.44 -1.34 16.00
N ARG A 98 -18.57 -1.90 16.45
CA ARG A 98 -19.04 -3.24 16.06
C ARG A 98 -19.21 -3.35 14.55
N GLN A 99 -19.90 -2.39 13.94
CA GLN A 99 -20.11 -2.36 12.49
C GLN A 99 -18.77 -2.30 11.74
N ALA A 100 -17.85 -1.44 12.17
CA ALA A 100 -16.52 -1.32 11.56
C ALA A 100 -15.71 -2.64 11.66
N VAL A 101 -15.78 -3.34 12.79
CA VAL A 101 -15.14 -4.66 12.95
C VAL A 101 -15.74 -5.68 12.00
N LEU A 102 -17.08 -5.73 11.87
CA LEU A 102 -17.76 -6.66 10.97
C LEU A 102 -17.42 -6.38 9.50
N VAL A 103 -17.37 -5.11 9.08
CA VAL A 103 -16.98 -4.72 7.72
C VAL A 103 -15.54 -5.17 7.41
N ARG A 104 -14.59 -4.91 8.33
CA ARG A 104 -13.20 -5.36 8.16
C ARG A 104 -13.10 -6.88 8.11
N ALA A 105 -13.85 -7.58 8.96
CA ALA A 105 -13.89 -9.04 8.97
C ALA A 105 -14.41 -9.61 7.65
N PHE A 106 -15.50 -9.05 7.11
CA PHE A 106 -16.06 -9.46 5.82
C PHE A 106 -15.08 -9.21 4.66
N GLN A 107 -14.41 -8.05 4.65
CA GLN A 107 -13.39 -7.75 3.64
C GLN A 107 -12.20 -8.72 3.72
N ALA A 108 -11.70 -9.00 4.93
CA ALA A 108 -10.60 -9.94 5.12
C ALA A 108 -10.99 -11.37 4.73
N ASP A 109 -12.23 -11.78 5.04
CA ASP A 109 -12.77 -13.07 4.63
C ASP A 109 -12.87 -13.19 3.11
N TYR A 110 -13.37 -12.14 2.45
CA TYR A 110 -13.42 -12.07 0.99
C TYR A 110 -12.02 -12.22 0.39
N ILE A 111 -11.05 -11.43 0.84
CA ILE A 111 -9.65 -11.51 0.35
C ILE A 111 -9.05 -12.90 0.58
N LYS A 112 -9.35 -13.54 1.70
CA LYS A 112 -8.84 -14.88 2.04
C LYS A 112 -9.41 -15.97 1.13
N HIS A 113 -10.68 -15.88 0.78
CA HIS A 113 -11.39 -16.92 0.03
C HIS A 113 -11.44 -16.67 -1.49
N ASN A 114 -11.09 -15.48 -1.95
CA ASN A 114 -11.04 -15.14 -3.37
C ASN A 114 -9.58 -15.11 -3.83
N GLN A 115 -9.23 -16.03 -4.73
CA GLN A 115 -7.93 -16.08 -5.36
C GLN A 115 -8.01 -15.50 -6.76
N VAL A 116 -7.10 -14.59 -7.09
CA VAL A 116 -6.96 -14.06 -8.44
C VAL A 116 -5.98 -14.97 -9.19
N SER A 117 -6.40 -15.47 -10.35
CA SER A 117 -5.54 -16.32 -11.18
C SER A 117 -4.30 -15.56 -11.67
N ASP A 118 -3.16 -16.27 -11.83
CA ASP A 118 -1.95 -15.70 -12.40
C ASP A 118 -2.19 -15.10 -13.79
N ASP A 119 -3.07 -15.69 -14.61
CA ASP A 119 -3.44 -15.16 -15.93
C ASP A 119 -4.12 -13.79 -15.83
N THR A 120 -5.02 -13.61 -14.87
CA THR A 120 -5.63 -12.30 -14.58
C THR A 120 -4.58 -11.31 -14.13
N LEU A 121 -3.69 -11.71 -13.22
CA LEU A 121 -2.63 -10.84 -12.70
C LEU A 121 -1.65 -10.41 -13.80
N ARG A 122 -1.30 -11.32 -14.72
CA ARG A 122 -0.44 -11.02 -15.88
C ARG A 122 -1.09 -10.03 -16.84
N LYS A 123 -2.39 -10.18 -17.12
CA LYS A 123 -3.14 -9.21 -17.93
C LYS A 123 -3.16 -7.82 -17.30
N GLU A 124 -3.36 -7.74 -15.98
CA GLU A 124 -3.33 -6.46 -15.26
C GLU A 124 -1.92 -5.86 -15.26
N TYR A 125 -0.87 -6.68 -15.10
CA TYR A 125 0.52 -6.24 -15.26
C TYR A 125 0.80 -5.69 -16.66
N ASP A 126 0.32 -6.34 -17.72
CA ASP A 126 0.49 -5.87 -19.09
C ASP A 126 -0.21 -4.53 -19.32
N VAL A 127 -1.43 -4.35 -18.79
CA VAL A 127 -2.13 -3.07 -18.85
C VAL A 127 -1.33 -1.97 -18.15
N LEU A 128 -0.80 -2.24 -16.94
CA LEU A 128 0.03 -1.28 -16.21
C LEU A 128 1.30 -0.93 -16.98
N ARG A 129 1.97 -1.92 -17.55
CA ARG A 129 3.17 -1.72 -18.37
C ARG A 129 2.88 -0.85 -19.58
N VAL A 130 1.77 -1.08 -20.29
CA VAL A 130 1.36 -0.25 -21.43
C VAL A 130 1.05 1.18 -20.99
N GLN A 131 0.38 1.37 -19.84
CA GLN A 131 0.07 2.70 -19.32
C GLN A 131 1.32 3.47 -18.87
N MET A 132 2.29 2.78 -18.27
CA MET A 132 3.57 3.36 -17.87
C MET A 132 4.43 3.71 -19.08
N GLY A 133 4.31 2.96 -20.17
CA GLY A 133 5.16 3.09 -21.35
C GLY A 133 6.48 2.33 -21.18
N ASP A 134 7.30 2.38 -22.22
CA ASP A 134 8.59 1.67 -22.29
C ASP A 134 9.79 2.58 -22.03
N LYS A 135 9.55 3.87 -21.77
CA LYS A 135 10.59 4.91 -21.68
C LYS A 135 10.29 5.91 -20.57
N GLU A 136 11.37 6.34 -19.93
CA GLU A 136 11.37 7.53 -19.09
C GLU A 136 12.11 8.67 -19.79
N TYR A 137 11.64 9.88 -19.54
CA TYR A 137 12.15 11.11 -20.15
C TYR A 137 12.74 11.97 -19.04
N LYS A 138 13.98 12.42 -19.22
CA LYS A 138 14.58 13.49 -18.43
C LYS A 138 14.33 14.79 -19.17
N ALA A 139 13.40 15.59 -18.66
CA ALA A 139 13.03 16.86 -19.26
C ALA A 139 13.48 18.03 -18.38
N ARG A 140 13.57 19.20 -19.00
CA ARG A 140 13.50 20.48 -18.29
C ARG A 140 12.49 21.39 -18.96
N HIS A 141 11.90 22.30 -18.21
CA HIS A 141 10.92 23.23 -18.74
C HIS A 141 11.06 24.64 -18.18
N ILE A 142 10.45 25.60 -18.88
CA ILE A 142 10.22 26.95 -18.39
C ILE A 142 8.72 27.17 -18.47
N LEU A 143 8.08 27.51 -17.36
CA LEU A 143 6.65 27.81 -17.29
C LEU A 143 6.46 29.32 -17.14
N VAL A 144 5.60 29.92 -17.95
CA VAL A 144 5.24 31.35 -17.87
C VAL A 144 3.74 31.54 -18.05
N GLU A 145 3.21 32.67 -17.59
CA GLU A 145 1.77 32.97 -17.67
C GLU A 145 1.32 33.28 -19.11
N ASN A 146 2.20 33.88 -19.93
CA ASN A 146 1.85 34.44 -21.23
C ASN A 146 2.51 33.72 -22.41
N GLU A 147 1.75 33.49 -23.49
CA GLU A 147 2.25 32.85 -24.71
C GLU A 147 3.40 33.63 -25.35
N ASN A 148 3.30 34.96 -25.40
CA ASN A 148 4.33 35.79 -26.04
C ASN A 148 5.65 35.68 -25.30
N GLU A 149 5.62 35.60 -23.97
CA GLU A 149 6.83 35.40 -23.17
C GLU A 149 7.48 34.04 -23.48
N ALA A 150 6.69 32.98 -23.60
CA ALA A 150 7.19 31.67 -24.00
C ALA A 150 7.79 31.70 -25.43
N ARG A 151 7.20 32.44 -26.37
CA ARG A 151 7.75 32.65 -27.72
C ARG A 151 9.08 33.39 -27.68
N ASP A 152 9.20 34.43 -26.87
CA ASP A 152 10.44 35.19 -26.69
C ASP A 152 11.55 34.33 -26.07
N ILE A 153 11.20 33.48 -25.11
CA ILE A 153 12.12 32.50 -24.53
C ILE A 153 12.62 31.52 -25.60
N ILE A 154 11.73 30.95 -26.42
CA ILE A 154 12.12 30.06 -27.53
C ILE A 154 13.07 30.78 -28.49
N ALA A 155 12.78 32.04 -28.85
CA ALA A 155 13.62 32.83 -29.74
C ALA A 155 15.01 33.10 -29.13
N SER A 156 15.09 33.36 -27.82
CA SER A 156 16.36 33.53 -27.09
C SER A 156 17.18 32.24 -27.05
N LEU A 157 16.53 31.11 -26.75
CA LEU A 157 17.17 29.80 -26.72
C LEU A 157 17.72 29.39 -28.10
N LYS A 158 16.99 29.67 -29.18
CA LYS A 158 17.46 29.44 -30.56
C LYS A 158 18.71 30.25 -30.93
N LYS A 159 18.94 31.39 -30.26
CA LYS A 159 20.14 32.22 -30.42
C LYS A 159 21.31 31.81 -29.51
N GLY A 160 21.18 30.70 -28.78
CA GLY A 160 22.21 30.20 -27.87
C GLY A 160 22.06 30.68 -26.42
N GLY A 161 20.89 31.18 -26.02
CA GLY A 161 20.59 31.53 -24.63
C GLY A 161 20.75 30.33 -23.68
N ASN A 162 21.13 30.61 -22.43
CA ASN A 162 21.28 29.57 -21.42
C ASN A 162 19.92 29.22 -20.80
N PHE A 163 19.43 28.01 -21.06
CA PHE A 163 18.13 27.53 -20.57
C PHE A 163 17.99 27.58 -19.05
N ALA A 164 19.00 27.13 -18.30
CA ALA A 164 18.93 27.07 -16.85
C ALA A 164 18.80 28.47 -16.24
N LYS A 165 19.56 29.45 -16.75
CA LYS A 165 19.45 30.84 -16.30
C LYS A 165 18.09 31.45 -16.62
N ILE A 166 17.57 31.21 -17.82
CA ILE A 166 16.24 31.73 -18.19
C ILE A 166 15.15 31.06 -17.34
N ALA A 167 15.28 29.78 -17.01
CA ALA A 167 14.36 29.10 -16.11
C ALA A 167 14.38 29.72 -14.71
N GLU A 168 15.57 29.96 -14.14
CA GLU A 168 15.73 30.60 -12.84
C GLU A 168 15.15 32.02 -12.80
N GLU A 169 15.35 32.80 -13.87
CA GLU A 169 14.92 34.21 -13.95
C GLU A 169 13.43 34.37 -14.29
N LYS A 170 12.87 33.50 -15.13
CA LYS A 170 11.55 33.71 -15.74
C LYS A 170 10.51 32.65 -15.42
N SER A 171 10.91 31.45 -15.02
CA SER A 171 9.93 30.39 -14.78
C SER A 171 9.11 30.70 -13.52
N ILE A 172 7.79 30.57 -13.63
CA ILE A 172 6.88 30.64 -12.48
C ILE A 172 6.73 29.28 -11.77
N ASP A 173 7.40 28.23 -12.24
CA ASP A 173 7.41 26.94 -11.56
C ASP A 173 8.43 26.93 -10.40
N ASP A 174 7.94 27.17 -9.19
CA ASP A 174 8.76 27.12 -7.97
C ASP A 174 9.42 25.75 -7.73
N GLY A 175 8.86 24.67 -8.28
CA GLY A 175 9.38 23.31 -8.09
C GLY A 175 10.66 23.01 -8.86
N SER A 176 10.93 23.72 -9.96
CA SER A 176 12.08 23.44 -10.83
C SER A 176 12.91 24.66 -11.23
N LYS A 177 12.40 25.89 -11.11
CA LYS A 177 13.09 27.11 -11.60
C LYS A 177 14.51 27.27 -11.05
N GLU A 178 14.71 27.05 -9.75
CA GLU A 178 16.02 27.18 -9.09
C GLU A 178 17.01 26.09 -9.54
N ASN A 179 16.51 24.97 -10.05
CA ASN A 179 17.32 23.90 -10.62
C ASN A 179 17.31 23.93 -12.17
N GLY A 180 17.26 25.13 -12.75
CA GLY A 180 17.33 25.31 -14.21
C GLY A 180 16.16 24.72 -15.00
N GLY A 181 15.03 24.52 -14.33
CA GLY A 181 13.82 23.92 -14.90
C GLY A 181 13.82 22.40 -14.95
N GLU A 182 14.84 21.73 -14.38
CA GLU A 182 14.98 20.28 -14.50
C GLU A 182 13.90 19.50 -13.73
N LEU A 183 13.34 18.49 -14.39
CA LEU A 183 12.38 17.55 -13.83
C LEU A 183 13.04 16.18 -13.60
N ASN A 184 12.46 15.34 -12.75
CA ASN A 184 12.94 13.97 -12.54
C ASN A 184 12.66 13.07 -13.76
N TRP A 185 13.40 11.96 -13.85
CA TRP A 185 13.09 10.88 -14.80
C TRP A 185 11.65 10.43 -14.57
N SER A 186 10.82 10.57 -15.61
CA SER A 186 9.40 10.25 -15.49
C SER A 186 8.86 9.65 -16.79
N PRO A 187 7.90 8.71 -16.72
CA PRO A 187 7.16 8.27 -17.90
C PRO A 187 6.25 9.41 -18.41
N PRO A 188 5.86 9.40 -19.70
CA PRO A 188 4.96 10.41 -20.25
C PRO A 188 3.63 10.56 -19.48
N ALA A 189 3.13 9.47 -18.89
CA ALA A 189 1.91 9.45 -18.10
C ALA A 189 1.99 10.28 -16.79
N ALA A 190 3.18 10.66 -16.35
CA ALA A 190 3.37 11.52 -15.19
C ALA A 190 3.06 13.00 -15.48
N TYR A 191 2.96 13.39 -16.75
CA TYR A 191 2.70 14.77 -17.16
C TYR A 191 1.28 14.94 -17.69
N VAL A 192 0.75 16.17 -17.60
CA VAL A 192 -0.51 16.52 -18.26
C VAL A 192 -0.40 16.31 -19.78
N ARG A 193 -1.51 15.91 -20.39
CA ARG A 193 -1.56 15.44 -21.78
C ARG A 193 -0.86 16.37 -22.80
N PRO A 194 -1.05 17.70 -22.80
CA PRO A 194 -0.37 18.56 -23.76
C PRO A 194 1.15 18.55 -23.60
N PHE A 195 1.64 18.49 -22.36
CA PHE A 195 3.07 18.44 -22.06
C PHE A 195 3.68 17.12 -22.54
N SER A 196 3.05 15.98 -22.21
CA SER A 196 3.55 14.67 -22.64
C SER A 196 3.51 14.49 -24.15
N GLU A 197 2.44 14.92 -24.82
CA GLU A 197 2.33 14.87 -26.29
C GLU A 197 3.40 15.71 -27.01
N ALA A 198 3.82 16.82 -26.43
CA ALA A 198 4.92 17.62 -26.95
C ALA A 198 6.29 16.98 -26.66
N LEU A 199 6.51 16.54 -25.41
CA LEU A 199 7.76 15.95 -24.95
C LEU A 199 8.16 14.71 -25.78
N VAL A 200 7.23 13.78 -26.01
CA VAL A 200 7.53 12.52 -26.71
C VAL A 200 7.89 12.69 -28.19
N LYS A 201 7.61 13.87 -28.77
CA LYS A 201 7.97 14.22 -30.16
C LYS A 201 9.38 14.79 -30.27
N LEU A 202 10.02 15.13 -29.15
CA LEU A 202 11.36 15.70 -29.14
C LEU A 202 12.42 14.60 -29.30
N SER A 203 13.48 14.94 -30.01
CA SER A 203 14.74 14.18 -29.97
C SER A 203 15.57 14.61 -28.76
N LYS A 204 16.48 13.75 -28.28
CA LYS A 204 17.44 14.10 -27.21
C LYS A 204 18.16 15.41 -27.52
N GLY A 205 18.15 16.35 -26.57
CA GLY A 205 18.69 17.70 -26.70
C GLY A 205 17.74 18.72 -27.36
N GLY A 206 16.68 18.25 -28.04
CA GLY A 206 15.70 19.07 -28.71
C GLY A 206 14.72 19.76 -27.75
N MET A 207 14.17 20.89 -28.18
CA MET A 207 13.15 21.63 -27.44
C MET A 207 11.91 21.91 -28.31
N THR A 208 10.81 22.28 -27.68
CA THR A 208 9.58 22.65 -28.37
C THR A 208 9.78 23.89 -29.24
N GLU A 209 9.38 23.79 -30.51
CA GLU A 209 9.47 24.89 -31.49
C GLU A 209 8.42 25.99 -31.26
N GLN A 210 7.33 25.65 -30.58
CA GLN A 210 6.23 26.52 -30.21
C GLN A 210 5.89 26.34 -28.73
N PRO A 211 5.36 27.36 -28.05
CA PRO A 211 4.88 27.23 -26.68
C PRO A 211 3.82 26.12 -26.53
N VAL A 212 3.85 25.40 -25.42
CA VAL A 212 2.89 24.34 -25.11
C VAL A 212 1.95 24.83 -24.00
N GLN A 213 0.66 24.97 -24.31
CA GLN A 213 -0.33 25.41 -23.34
C GLN A 213 -0.80 24.26 -22.43
N THR A 214 -0.89 24.51 -21.13
CA THR A 214 -1.57 23.63 -20.17
C THR A 214 -2.49 24.45 -19.27
N SER A 215 -3.14 23.80 -18.31
CA SER A 215 -3.88 24.50 -17.24
C SER A 215 -3.01 25.36 -16.33
N PHE A 216 -1.68 25.18 -16.36
CA PHE A 216 -0.72 25.92 -15.52
C PHE A 216 -0.12 27.15 -16.22
N GLY A 217 -0.38 27.33 -17.52
CA GLY A 217 0.22 28.40 -18.32
C GLY A 217 0.87 27.86 -19.60
N TRP A 218 1.98 28.48 -20.00
CA TRP A 218 2.70 28.18 -21.23
C TRP A 218 4.09 27.63 -20.93
N HIS A 219 4.40 26.49 -21.53
CA HIS A 219 5.66 25.79 -21.33
C HIS A 219 6.58 25.91 -22.55
N VAL A 220 7.87 26.07 -22.28
CA VAL A 220 8.96 25.72 -23.21
C VAL A 220 9.62 24.47 -22.67
N ILE A 221 9.61 23.38 -23.44
CA ILE A 221 10.02 22.07 -22.96
C ILE A 221 11.27 21.64 -23.72
N GLN A 222 12.30 21.18 -23.01
CA GLN A 222 13.47 20.54 -23.59
C GLN A 222 13.63 19.12 -23.07
N LEU A 223 13.87 18.20 -24.00
CA LEU A 223 14.23 16.83 -23.67
C LEU A 223 15.74 16.74 -23.49
N MET A 224 16.17 16.41 -22.28
CA MET A 224 17.59 16.25 -21.97
C MET A 224 18.08 14.84 -22.30
N ASP A 225 17.28 13.82 -21.96
CA ASP A 225 17.64 12.43 -22.21
C ASP A 225 16.41 11.50 -22.20
N ILE A 226 16.56 10.32 -22.80
CA ILE A 226 15.56 9.24 -22.79
C ILE A 226 16.26 7.95 -22.36
N ARG A 227 15.63 7.19 -21.47
CA ARG A 227 16.09 5.85 -21.09
C ARG A 227 14.96 4.83 -21.17
N PRO A 228 15.25 3.54 -21.40
CA PRO A 228 14.27 2.49 -21.21
C PRO A 228 13.73 2.52 -19.78
N MET A 229 12.42 2.39 -19.64
CA MET A 229 11.81 2.27 -18.32
C MET A 229 12.12 0.88 -17.75
N GLU A 230 12.70 0.84 -16.55
CA GLU A 230 12.84 -0.39 -15.80
C GLU A 230 11.50 -0.71 -15.13
N VAL A 231 10.66 -1.43 -15.85
CA VAL A 231 9.41 -1.94 -15.31
C VAL A 231 9.75 -3.09 -14.35
N PRO A 232 9.36 -3.02 -13.07
CA PRO A 232 9.63 -4.10 -12.13
C PRO A 232 9.11 -5.45 -12.69
N PRO A 233 9.87 -6.54 -12.53
CA PRO A 233 9.43 -7.87 -12.93
C PRO A 233 8.07 -8.21 -12.32
N PHE A 234 7.25 -8.97 -13.05
CA PHE A 234 5.92 -9.39 -12.59
C PHE A 234 5.95 -9.96 -11.16
N GLU A 235 6.95 -10.79 -10.84
CA GLU A 235 7.05 -11.42 -9.51
C GLU A 235 7.23 -10.40 -8.36
N GLU A 236 7.91 -9.28 -8.60
CA GLU A 236 8.09 -8.23 -7.59
C GLU A 236 6.81 -7.45 -7.29
N VAL A 237 5.97 -7.28 -8.32
CA VAL A 237 4.73 -6.50 -8.22
C VAL A 237 3.47 -7.36 -8.08
N LYS A 238 3.58 -8.69 -8.22
CA LYS A 238 2.47 -9.64 -8.22
C LYS A 238 1.54 -9.45 -7.03
N GLN A 239 2.09 -9.33 -5.82
CA GLN A 239 1.31 -9.14 -4.59
C GLN A 239 0.55 -7.81 -4.59
N ASN A 240 1.18 -6.73 -5.05
CA ASN A 240 0.53 -5.42 -5.13
C ASN A 240 -0.60 -5.42 -6.17
N ILE A 241 -0.37 -6.06 -7.32
CA ILE A 241 -1.39 -6.21 -8.37
C ILE A 241 -2.56 -7.05 -7.84
N GLN A 242 -2.27 -8.17 -7.17
CA GLN A 242 -3.30 -9.02 -6.57
C GLN A 242 -4.17 -8.26 -5.57
N GLN A 243 -3.55 -7.50 -4.66
CA GLN A 243 -4.29 -6.68 -3.70
C GLN A 243 -5.18 -5.65 -4.40
N ARG A 244 -4.67 -4.97 -5.44
CA ARG A 244 -5.45 -4.00 -6.21
C ARG A 244 -6.63 -4.64 -6.93
N VAL A 245 -6.44 -5.82 -7.52
CA VAL A 245 -7.52 -6.56 -8.19
C VAL A 245 -8.58 -6.97 -7.18
N LEU A 246 -8.20 -7.57 -6.06
CA LEU A 246 -9.15 -7.98 -5.01
C LEU A 246 -9.92 -6.79 -4.42
N GLN A 247 -9.28 -5.63 -4.26
CA GLN A 247 -9.97 -4.41 -3.82
C GLN A 247 -11.02 -3.94 -4.84
N ARG A 248 -10.70 -3.99 -6.13
CA ARG A 248 -11.64 -3.63 -7.22
C ARG A 248 -12.80 -4.62 -7.31
N GLU A 249 -12.53 -5.91 -7.18
CA GLU A 249 -13.56 -6.95 -7.15
C GLU A 249 -14.45 -6.80 -5.91
N PHE A 250 -13.88 -6.55 -4.73
CA PHE A 250 -14.64 -6.29 -3.52
C PHE A 250 -15.52 -5.04 -3.64
N ALA A 251 -15.04 -3.97 -4.28
CA ALA A 251 -15.86 -2.80 -4.58
C ALA A 251 -17.06 -3.16 -5.47
N THR A 252 -16.89 -4.08 -6.41
CA THR A 252 -17.99 -4.60 -7.26
C THR A 252 -19.00 -5.40 -6.43
N VAL A 253 -18.54 -6.24 -5.50
CA VAL A 253 -19.40 -6.94 -4.54
C VAL A 253 -20.21 -5.96 -3.69
N VAL A 254 -19.59 -4.89 -3.21
CA VAL A 254 -20.28 -3.85 -2.43
C VAL A 254 -21.37 -3.17 -3.27
N GLN A 255 -21.10 -2.86 -4.55
CA GLN A 255 -22.12 -2.29 -5.44
C GLN A 255 -23.27 -3.26 -5.70
N ASP A 256 -22.99 -4.55 -5.92
CA ASP A 256 -24.01 -5.58 -6.09
C ASP A 256 -24.88 -5.72 -4.83
N LEU A 257 -24.27 -5.82 -3.64
CA LEU A 257 -24.98 -5.85 -2.36
C LEU A 257 -25.84 -4.60 -2.18
N ARG A 258 -25.33 -3.43 -2.54
CA ARG A 258 -26.09 -2.17 -2.49
C ARG A 258 -27.31 -2.21 -3.42
N SER A 259 -27.16 -2.74 -4.63
CA SER A 259 -28.28 -2.84 -5.60
C SER A 259 -29.41 -3.77 -5.13
N LYS A 260 -29.08 -4.74 -4.27
CA LYS A 260 -30.02 -5.70 -3.68
C LYS A 260 -30.60 -5.23 -2.35
N ALA A 261 -30.00 -4.22 -1.72
CA ALA A 261 -30.46 -3.68 -0.46
C ALA A 261 -31.68 -2.78 -0.69
N LYS A 262 -32.69 -2.92 0.18
CA LYS A 262 -33.78 -1.94 0.26
C LYS A 262 -33.26 -0.72 1.04
N VAL A 263 -33.13 0.40 0.35
CA VAL A 263 -32.77 1.70 0.93
C VAL A 263 -33.98 2.63 0.75
N GLU A 264 -34.46 3.22 1.85
CA GLU A 264 -35.55 4.21 1.85
C GLU A 264 -34.97 5.64 1.84
#